data_AF-A0A850HSL5-F1
#
_entry.id   AF-A0A850HSL5-F1
#
_cell.length_a   1.000
_cell.length_b   1.000
_cell.length_c   1.000
_cell.angle_alpha   90.00
_cell.angle_beta   90.00
_cell.angle_gamma   90.00
#
_symmetry.space_group_name_H-M   'P 1'
#
loop_
_entity.id
_entity.type
_entity.pdbx_description
1 polymer ?
#
loop_
_entity_poly.entity_id
_entity_poly.type
_entity_poly.pdbx_seq_one_letter_code
_entity_poly.pdbx_strand_id
1 'polypeptide(L)'
;MILRDLGDGNAQRWRYSSLNHVVARLRKKIDGVPSHFTLDACRHGGMTELEEAELTDGQGRALSTHKTQQSYEGYAKRTAKRMLSATRKRHAHRLANETATSVQNEASDGVQNEKRRPEKIA
;
A
#
# COMPACT_ATOMS: atom_id res chain seq x y z
N MET A 1 4.27 2.35 -22.87
CA MET A 1 4.34 3.33 -23.98
C MET A 1 2.94 3.51 -24.54
N ILE A 2 2.42 4.74 -24.63
CA ILE A 2 1.05 4.98 -25.12
C ILE A 2 1.11 5.24 -26.63
N LEU A 3 0.33 4.49 -27.40
CA LEU A 3 0.23 4.59 -28.85
C LEU A 3 -1.06 5.34 -29.24
N ARG A 4 -0.99 6.12 -30.31
CA ARG A 4 -2.13 6.72 -30.99
C ARG A 4 -2.32 5.99 -32.30
N ASP A 5 -3.54 5.55 -32.56
CA ASP A 5 -3.91 5.03 -33.85
C ASP A 5 -3.96 6.19 -34.87
N LEU A 6 -3.36 5.98 -36.04
CA LEU A 6 -3.37 6.90 -37.17
C LEU A 6 -4.25 6.38 -38.32
N GLY A 7 -4.82 5.17 -38.20
CA GLY A 7 -5.47 4.47 -39.29
C GLY A 7 -4.50 3.59 -40.09
N ASP A 8 -5.06 2.73 -40.96
CA ASP A 8 -4.32 1.87 -41.88
C ASP A 8 -3.26 0.96 -41.22
N GLY A 9 -3.56 0.49 -40.00
CA GLY A 9 -2.64 -0.34 -39.22
C GLY A 9 -1.41 0.40 -38.69
N ASN A 10 -1.34 1.73 -38.86
CA ASN A 10 -0.23 2.55 -38.39
C ASN A 10 -0.53 3.13 -37.01
N ALA A 11 0.43 2.99 -36.10
CA ALA A 11 0.38 3.59 -34.78
C ALA A 11 1.60 4.46 -34.53
N GLN A 12 1.37 5.65 -33.97
CA GLN A 12 2.45 6.55 -33.57
C GLN A 12 2.50 6.70 -32.06
N ARG A 13 3.71 6.86 -31.54
CA ARG A 13 3.92 7.15 -30.12
C ARG A 13 3.31 8.49 -29.76
N TRP A 14 2.54 8.53 -28.67
CA TRP A 14 2.14 9.80 -28.09
C TRP A 14 3.35 10.54 -27.54
N ARG A 15 3.47 11.82 -27.91
CA ARG A 15 4.36 12.76 -27.22
C ARG A 15 3.64 13.34 -26.00
N TYR A 16 4.38 13.57 -24.93
CA TYR A 16 3.82 14.08 -23.67
C TYR A 16 3.04 15.39 -23.85
N SER A 17 3.61 16.36 -24.57
CA SER A 17 2.95 17.65 -24.86
C SER A 17 1.62 17.46 -25.60
N SER A 18 1.58 16.57 -26.59
CA SER A 18 0.38 16.27 -27.36
C SER A 18 -0.73 15.66 -26.48
N LEU A 19 -0.37 14.72 -25.59
CA LEU A 19 -1.31 14.16 -24.61
C LEU A 19 -1.84 15.23 -23.66
N ASN A 20 -0.97 16.11 -23.17
CA ASN A 20 -1.38 17.18 -22.26
C ASN A 20 -2.37 18.15 -22.94
N HIS A 21 -2.18 18.47 -24.23
CA HIS A 21 -3.15 19.26 -24.99
C HIS A 21 -4.48 18.54 -25.22
N VAL A 22 -4.48 17.21 -25.37
CA VAL A 22 -5.73 16.43 -25.45
C VAL A 22 -6.49 16.52 -24.13
N VAL A 23 -5.83 16.29 -22.99
CA VAL A 23 -6.45 16.42 -21.66
C VAL A 23 -6.97 17.83 -21.42
N ALA A 24 -6.19 18.86 -21.77
CA ALA A 24 -6.62 20.26 -21.63
C ALA A 24 -7.85 20.59 -22.50
N ARG A 25 -7.96 20.00 -23.70
CA ARG A 25 -9.16 20.13 -24.54
C ARG A 25 -10.35 19.38 -23.96
N LEU A 26 -10.15 18.17 -23.44
CA LEU A 26 -11.20 17.38 -22.77
C LEU A 26 -11.74 18.11 -21.54
N ARG A 27 -10.87 18.66 -20.70
CA ARG A 27 -11.23 19.48 -19.54
C ARG A 27 -12.20 20.61 -19.89
N LYS A 28 -12.02 21.27 -21.04
CA LYS A 28 -12.91 22.36 -21.49
C LYS A 28 -14.30 21.89 -21.95
N LYS A 29 -14.45 20.60 -22.25
CA LYS A 29 -15.70 20.00 -22.74
C LYS A 29 -16.57 19.41 -21.62
N ILE A 30 -15.99 19.23 -20.43
CA ILE A 30 -16.68 18.61 -19.29
C ILE A 30 -16.97 19.70 -18.28
N ASP A 31 -18.25 19.92 -18.01
CA ASP A 31 -18.69 20.91 -17.02
C ASP A 31 -18.27 20.51 -15.61
N GLY A 32 -17.89 21.50 -14.80
CA GLY A 32 -17.47 21.31 -13.41
C GLY A 32 -16.01 20.86 -13.22
N VAL A 33 -15.24 20.61 -14.28
CA VAL A 33 -13.82 20.25 -14.15
C VAL A 33 -12.97 21.51 -13.89
N PRO A 34 -12.18 21.56 -12.79
CA PRO A 34 -11.39 22.73 -12.45
C PRO A 34 -10.30 23.08 -13.46
N SER A 35 -9.93 24.36 -13.53
CA SER A 35 -8.86 24.84 -14.42
C SER A 35 -7.47 24.30 -14.10
N HIS A 36 -7.22 23.84 -12.88
CA HIS A 36 -5.95 23.22 -12.51
C HIS A 36 -5.92 21.71 -12.79
N PHE A 37 -6.98 21.13 -13.36
CA PHE A 37 -6.99 19.72 -13.77
C PHE A 37 -6.11 19.52 -15.01
N THR A 38 -5.03 18.75 -14.85
CA THR A 38 -4.02 18.47 -15.87
C THR A 38 -3.75 16.98 -15.98
N LEU A 39 -3.02 16.56 -17.01
CA LEU A 39 -2.55 15.17 -17.13
C LEU A 39 -1.70 14.76 -15.91
N ASP A 40 -0.92 15.70 -15.37
CA ASP A 40 -0.12 15.49 -14.17
C ASP A 40 -1.00 15.31 -12.92
N ALA A 41 -2.07 16.10 -12.79
CA ALA A 41 -3.05 15.93 -11.73
C ALA A 41 -3.71 14.53 -11.78
N CYS A 42 -3.98 13.99 -12.98
CA CYS A 42 -4.46 12.61 -13.12
C CYS A 42 -3.44 11.59 -12.61
N ARG A 43 -2.14 11.77 -12.94
CA ARG A 43 -1.07 10.87 -12.47
C ARG A 43 -0.95 10.91 -10.94
N HIS A 44 -1.09 12.10 -10.36
CA HIS A 44 -1.04 12.34 -8.92
C HIS A 44 -2.25 11.73 -8.19
N GLY A 45 -3.46 11.96 -8.72
CA GLY A 45 -4.70 11.37 -8.22
C GLY A 45 -4.66 9.85 -8.30
N GLY A 46 -4.23 9.31 -9.46
CA GLY A 46 -4.09 7.88 -9.70
C GLY A 46 -3.12 7.17 -8.76
N MET A 47 -2.04 7.82 -8.33
CA MET A 47 -1.16 7.20 -7.33
C MET A 47 -1.73 7.28 -5.91
N THR A 48 -2.43 8.36 -5.60
CA THR A 48 -3.08 8.54 -4.30
C THR A 48 -4.22 7.53 -4.12
N GLU A 49 -5.07 7.33 -5.12
CA GLU A 49 -6.18 6.37 -5.05
C GLU A 49 -5.68 4.93 -4.86
N LEU A 50 -4.55 4.57 -5.49
CA LEU A 50 -3.96 3.24 -5.35
C LEU A 50 -3.43 2.99 -3.93
N GLU A 51 -2.72 3.95 -3.34
CA GLU A 51 -2.28 3.81 -1.94
C GLU A 51 -3.45 3.81 -0.96
N GLU A 52 -4.52 4.54 -1.25
CA GLU A 52 -5.76 4.48 -0.46
C GLU A 52 -6.51 3.15 -0.62
N ALA A 53 -6.33 2.46 -1.74
CA ALA A 53 -6.71 1.06 -1.96
C ALA A 53 -5.68 0.08 -1.36
N GLU A 54 -4.80 0.59 -0.49
CA GLU A 54 -3.84 -0.15 0.30
C GLU A 54 -2.68 -0.79 -0.48
N LEU A 55 -2.38 -0.30 -1.69
CA LEU A 55 -1.10 -0.64 -2.32
C LEU A 55 0.05 -0.16 -1.44
N THR A 56 1.06 -1.02 -1.35
CA THR A 56 2.34 -0.62 -0.77
C THR A 56 3.05 0.34 -1.70
N ASP A 57 3.94 1.15 -1.12
CA ASP A 57 4.78 2.06 -1.88
C ASP A 57 5.52 1.36 -3.04
N GLY A 58 6.10 0.18 -2.77
CA GLY A 58 6.81 -0.60 -3.79
C GLY A 58 5.94 -1.00 -4.98
N GLN A 59 4.69 -1.38 -4.73
CA GLN A 59 3.71 -1.68 -5.78
C GLN A 59 3.31 -0.41 -6.55
N GLY A 60 3.05 0.68 -5.83
CA GLY A 60 2.73 1.98 -6.43
C GLY A 60 3.85 2.48 -7.35
N ARG A 61 5.11 2.37 -6.91
CA ARG A 61 6.29 2.70 -7.72
C ARG A 61 6.46 1.82 -8.93
N ALA A 62 6.23 0.52 -8.81
CA ALA A 62 6.32 -0.42 -9.94
C ALA A 62 5.31 -0.06 -11.04
N LEU A 63 4.05 0.23 -10.66
CA LEU A 63 2.99 0.63 -11.61
C LEU A 63 3.27 1.99 -12.27
N SER A 64 3.81 2.93 -11.51
CA SER A 64 4.09 4.29 -11.99
C SER A 64 5.47 4.48 -12.60
N THR A 65 6.29 3.42 -12.61
CA THR A 65 7.67 3.39 -13.11
C THR A 65 8.62 4.36 -12.40
N HIS A 66 8.36 4.66 -11.13
CA HIS A 66 9.25 5.49 -10.32
C HIS A 66 10.40 4.65 -9.77
N LYS A 67 11.64 5.10 -10.04
CA LYS A 67 12.85 4.41 -9.58
C LYS A 67 13.10 4.62 -8.10
N THR A 68 12.91 5.85 -7.62
CA THR A 68 13.24 6.23 -6.24
C THR A 68 11.99 6.65 -5.47
N GLN A 69 12.05 6.49 -4.15
CA GLN A 69 11.01 6.93 -3.24
C GLN A 69 10.72 8.42 -3.40
N GLN A 70 11.77 9.25 -3.39
CA GLN A 70 11.66 10.70 -3.46
C GLN A 70 10.91 11.16 -4.72
N SER A 71 11.09 10.47 -5.86
CA SER A 71 10.35 10.79 -7.08
C SER A 71 8.86 10.44 -7.01
N TYR A 72 8.50 9.45 -6.19
CA TYR A 72 7.14 8.96 -6.03
C TYR A 72 6.34 9.73 -4.98
N GLU A 73 6.98 10.18 -3.91
CA GLU A 73 6.33 10.99 -2.85
C GLU A 73 5.70 12.29 -3.39
N GLY A 74 6.27 12.83 -4.47
CA GLY A 74 5.69 13.97 -5.18
C GLY A 74 4.42 13.66 -5.97
N TYR A 75 4.00 12.40 -6.08
CA TYR A 75 2.77 11.97 -6.78
C TYR A 75 1.78 11.24 -5.87
N ALA A 76 2.24 10.51 -4.86
CA ALA A 76 1.37 9.83 -3.92
C ALA A 76 1.16 10.70 -2.68
N LYS A 77 -0.02 11.33 -2.55
CA LYS A 77 -0.30 12.18 -1.40
C LYS A 77 -0.44 11.34 -0.14
N ARG A 78 0.13 11.86 0.96
CA ARG A 78 -0.09 11.30 2.29
C ARG A 78 -1.51 11.68 2.74
N THR A 79 -2.41 10.69 2.83
CA THR A 79 -3.79 10.91 3.25
C THR A 79 -4.09 10.22 4.58
N ALA A 80 -5.07 10.76 5.32
CA ALA A 80 -5.52 10.17 6.59
C ALA A 80 -6.07 8.74 6.38
N LYS A 81 -6.67 8.46 5.23
CA LYS A 81 -7.19 7.13 4.87
C LYS A 81 -6.07 6.10 4.77
N ARG A 82 -4.93 6.45 4.14
CA ARG A 82 -3.71 5.62 4.10
C ARG A 82 -3.16 5.36 5.50
N MET A 83 -3.11 6.39 6.36
CA MET A 83 -2.66 6.21 7.75
C MET A 83 -3.60 5.30 8.56
N LEU A 84 -4.91 5.44 8.36
CA LEU A 84 -5.92 4.67 9.04
C LEU A 84 -5.87 3.19 8.63
N SER A 85 -5.71 2.90 7.34
CA SER A 85 -5.59 1.50 6.86
C SER A 85 -4.34 0.82 7.45
N ALA A 86 -3.19 1.50 7.44
CA ALA A 86 -1.97 0.99 8.09
C ALA A 86 -2.18 0.75 9.60
N THR A 87 -2.88 1.66 10.29
CA THR A 87 -3.20 1.52 11.71
C THR A 87 -4.10 0.31 11.98
N ARG A 88 -5.13 0.11 11.14
CA ARG A 88 -6.03 -1.04 11.21
C ARG A 88 -5.28 -2.36 11.01
N LYS A 89 -4.38 -2.42 10.01
CA LYS A 89 -3.53 -3.60 9.76
C LYS A 89 -2.63 -3.92 10.96
N ARG A 90 -1.99 -2.90 11.55
CA ARG A 90 -1.17 -3.07 12.77
C ARG A 90 -2.00 -3.57 13.95
N HIS A 91 -3.20 -3.04 14.14
CA HIS A 91 -4.10 -3.46 15.21
C HIS A 91 -4.55 -4.91 15.04
N ALA A 92 -4.97 -5.29 13.83
CA ALA A 92 -5.35 -6.68 13.51
C ALA A 92 -4.20 -7.66 13.75
N HIS A 93 -2.98 -7.31 13.34
CA HIS A 93 -1.79 -8.12 13.60
C HIS A 93 -1.52 -8.30 15.10
N ARG A 94 -1.70 -7.25 15.91
CA ARG A 94 -1.54 -7.34 17.36
C ARG A 94 -2.54 -8.31 17.99
N LEU A 95 -3.82 -8.18 17.66
CA LEU A 95 -4.87 -9.06 18.19
C LEU A 95 -4.64 -10.53 17.81
N ALA A 96 -4.22 -10.79 16.57
CA ALA A 96 -3.88 -12.14 16.12
C ALA A 96 -2.72 -12.73 16.95
N ASN A 97 -1.68 -11.92 17.21
CA ASN A 97 -0.56 -12.36 18.04
C ASN A 97 -0.95 -12.57 19.51
N GLU A 98 -1.74 -11.68 20.12
CA GLU A 98 -2.25 -11.84 21.49
C GLU A 98 -3.02 -13.17 21.63
N THR A 99 -3.86 -13.48 20.66
CA THR A 99 -4.61 -14.75 20.61
C THR A 99 -3.67 -15.96 20.49
N ALA A 100 -2.65 -15.87 19.62
CA ALA A 100 -1.69 -16.96 19.41
C ALA A 100 -0.73 -17.18 20.60
N THR A 101 -0.46 -16.13 21.39
CA THR A 101 0.47 -16.19 22.54
C THR A 101 -0.23 -16.43 23.87
N SER A 102 -1.57 -16.38 23.90
CA SER A 102 -2.40 -16.77 25.05
C SER A 102 -2.44 -18.30 25.20
N VAL A 103 -1.27 -18.91 25.39
CA VAL A 103 -1.15 -20.30 25.84
C VAL A 103 -1.02 -20.24 27.36
N GLN A 104 -2.09 -20.58 28.07
CA GLN A 104 -1.99 -20.83 29.51
C GLN A 104 -1.43 -22.24 29.71
N ASN A 105 -0.32 -22.37 30.42
CA ASN A 105 0.11 -23.66 30.91
C ASN A 105 -0.98 -24.19 31.85
N GLU A 106 -1.45 -25.43 31.63
CA GLU A 106 -2.30 -26.11 32.61
C GLU A 106 -1.57 -26.15 33.96
N ALA A 107 -2.35 -26.09 35.05
CA ALA A 107 -1.84 -26.07 36.41
C ALA A 107 -0.79 -27.17 36.58
N SER A 108 0.45 -26.77 36.88
CA SER A 108 1.53 -27.73 37.11
C SER A 108 1.17 -28.58 38.33
N ASP A 109 0.78 -29.82 38.12
CA ASP A 109 0.79 -30.82 39.17
C ASP A 109 2.24 -30.93 39.67
N GLY A 110 2.46 -30.42 40.88
CA GLY A 110 3.78 -30.38 41.49
C GLY A 110 4.29 -31.80 41.72
N VAL A 111 5.18 -32.26 40.86
CA VAL A 111 5.91 -33.52 41.09
C VAL A 111 6.86 -33.30 42.26
N GLN A 112 6.40 -33.63 43.47
CA GLN A 112 7.24 -33.69 44.66
C GLN A 112 8.00 -35.02 44.65
N ASN A 113 9.32 -34.96 44.42
CA ASN A 113 10.19 -36.10 44.71
C ASN A 113 10.25 -36.29 46.23
N GLU A 114 9.61 -37.35 46.71
CA GLU A 114 9.61 -37.72 48.12
C GLU A 114 11.05 -37.99 48.58
N LYS A 115 11.51 -37.25 49.60
CA LYS A 115 12.87 -37.38 50.14
C LYS A 115 13.02 -38.76 50.79
N ARG A 116 13.52 -39.75 50.05
CA ARG A 116 13.95 -41.03 50.61
C ARG A 116 15.19 -40.78 51.49
N ARG A 117 14.98 -40.76 52.80
CA ARG A 117 16.02 -40.58 53.82
C ARG A 117 16.97 -41.80 53.77
N PRO A 118 18.30 -41.63 53.80
CA PRO A 118 19.20 -42.77 53.88
C PRO A 118 19.14 -43.37 55.29
N GLU A 119 18.85 -44.67 55.37
CA GLU A 119 18.97 -45.45 56.61
C GLU A 119 20.45 -45.49 57.01
N LYS A 120 20.73 -45.10 58.26
CA LYS A 120 22.06 -45.24 58.85
C LYS A 120 22.30 -46.71 59.13
N ILE A 121 23.27 -47.30 58.45
CA ILE A 121 23.78 -48.64 58.76
C ILE A 121 24.64 -48.51 60.03
N ALA A 122 24.29 -49.29 61.05
CA ALA A 122 25.02 -49.45 62.29
C ALA A 122 26.20 -50.42 62.14
#